data_AF-A0A8S2J0X0-F1
#
_entry.id   AF-A0A8S2J0X0-F1
#
_cell.length_a   1.000
_cell.length_b   1.000
_cell.length_c   1.000
_cell.angle_alpha   90.00
_cell.angle_beta   90.00
_cell.angle_gamma   90.00
#
_symmetry.space_group_name_H-M   'P 1'
#
loop_
_entity.id
_entity.type
_entity.pdbx_description
1 polymer ?
#
loop_
_entity_poly.entity_id
_entity_poly.type
_entity_poly.pdbx_seq_one_letter_code
_entity_poly.pdbx_strand_id
1 'polypeptide(L)'
;MSEFEHESIENLYSKLCLDLNMDIETKEDAWRSYEHIRKHYVLEGDQLHWLAVSLYVSCRRNRFLTSIDNNPISISRLLKSANHLELIVFFDKLHKWEDMANLPDSIRFKIDQVEHAFNISSIIFEKYTKIFIEIFGGNQYKLIHSDYQYRRTSNQINPKLNQKNKANKLNHHDLYSLIWTIYALAKTIYPSTINDLIASFHLLISSFIFIYDYSKLNKLDYLIKGSCLKELCSSDGTIIDKLCEKYSCSSEMCRTIIEEHLKSDLIKCINKSENFLNENNYLETIRDINRQYDEIVLTNCIIDERIFLENQNQLNDLLSNLNENRYSKSYQNRTPITASQHLASNDYQTNNSNQFLTPISQANQLIKVLFEIIKDQQSTKPSNNLRFIIGQQTFLDDLIERLNEWENIFNKSYDSIEEINNFNKQLNPSRSCQSRFDLSLKL
;
A
#
# COMPACT_ATOMS: atom_id res chain seq x y z
N MET A 1 16.27 46.77 14.89
CA MET A 1 16.02 45.53 15.65
C MET A 1 14.61 45.12 15.32
N SER A 2 14.43 44.15 14.42
CA SER A 2 13.12 43.69 13.99
C SER A 2 12.57 42.71 15.03
N GLU A 3 11.54 43.13 15.75
CA GLU A 3 10.70 42.28 16.58
C GLU A 3 9.99 41.27 15.65
N PHE A 4 10.48 40.04 15.63
CA PHE A 4 9.69 38.92 15.15
C PHE A 4 8.65 38.62 16.23
N GLU A 5 7.42 39.10 16.05
CA GLU A 5 6.27 38.64 16.83
C GLU A 5 6.16 37.12 16.65
N HIS A 6 6.50 36.35 17.68
CA HIS A 6 6.20 34.92 17.69
C HIS A 6 4.68 34.76 17.71
N GLU A 7 4.12 34.27 16.60
CA GLU A 7 2.71 33.99 16.48
C GLU A 7 2.24 33.05 17.61
N SER A 8 1.12 33.38 18.26
CA SER A 8 0.59 32.56 19.35
C SER A 8 0.19 31.16 18.83
N ILE A 9 0.38 30.14 19.66
CA ILE A 9 0.03 28.77 19.29
C ILE A 9 -1.46 28.60 18.96
N GLU A 10 -2.32 29.40 19.57
CA GLU A 10 -3.77 29.44 19.30
C GLU A 10 -4.09 29.99 17.91
N ASN A 11 -3.32 30.99 17.45
CA ASN A 11 -3.44 31.54 16.10
C ASN A 11 -2.95 30.52 15.06
N LEU A 12 -1.81 29.87 15.31
CA LEU A 12 -1.29 28.79 14.45
C LEU A 12 -2.28 27.63 14.35
N TYR A 13 -2.86 27.21 15.48
CA TYR A 13 -3.90 26.19 15.50
C TYR A 13 -5.16 26.61 14.74
N SER A 14 -5.59 27.86 14.91
CA SER A 14 -6.74 28.39 14.19
C SER A 14 -6.51 28.41 12.68
N LYS A 15 -5.30 28.77 12.22
CA LYS A 15 -4.91 28.66 10.81
C LYS A 15 -4.92 27.21 10.31
N LEU A 16 -4.35 26.28 11.08
CA LEU A 16 -4.38 24.84 10.77
C LEU A 16 -5.82 24.33 10.57
N CYS A 17 -6.74 24.67 11.47
CA CYS A 17 -8.14 24.28 11.36
C CYS A 17 -8.83 24.90 10.13
N LEU A 18 -8.50 26.15 9.78
CA LEU A 18 -9.03 26.81 8.59
C LEU A 18 -8.54 26.14 7.30
N ASP A 19 -7.24 25.82 7.21
CA ASP A 19 -6.65 25.15 6.04
C ASP A 19 -7.23 23.75 5.80
N LEU A 20 -7.62 23.08 6.88
CA LEU A 20 -8.24 21.75 6.86
C LEU A 20 -9.76 21.79 6.75
N ASN A 21 -10.36 22.98 6.79
CA ASN A 21 -11.80 23.20 6.77
C ASN A 21 -12.53 22.41 7.90
N MET A 22 -12.01 22.55 9.12
CA MET A 22 -12.53 21.86 10.29
C MET A 22 -13.80 22.52 10.83
N ASP A 23 -14.76 21.69 11.25
CA ASP A 23 -15.93 22.15 11.97
C ASP A 23 -15.57 22.63 13.38
N ILE A 24 -16.45 23.44 13.95
CA ILE A 24 -16.23 24.09 15.26
C ILE A 24 -16.17 23.05 16.38
N GLU A 25 -17.00 22.01 16.34
CA GLU A 25 -17.09 21.00 17.39
C GLU A 25 -15.78 20.21 17.47
N THR A 26 -15.28 19.70 16.36
CA THR A 26 -14.01 18.98 16.30
C THR A 26 -12.83 19.88 16.65
N LYS A 27 -12.83 21.15 16.20
CA LYS A 27 -11.80 22.13 16.57
C LYS A 27 -11.74 22.34 18.08
N GLU A 28 -12.88 22.52 18.73
CA GLU A 28 -12.97 22.74 20.17
C GLU A 28 -12.60 21.50 20.98
N ASP A 29 -13.07 20.31 20.56
CA ASP A 29 -12.76 19.03 21.21
C ASP A 29 -11.24 18.77 21.21
N ALA A 30 -10.60 18.94 20.04
CA ALA A 30 -9.17 18.79 19.90
C ALA A 30 -8.36 19.79 20.74
N TRP A 31 -8.83 21.04 20.86
CA TRP A 31 -8.19 22.04 21.72
C TRP A 31 -8.32 21.68 23.20
N ARG A 32 -9.53 21.32 23.66
CA ARG A 32 -9.80 20.91 25.05
C ARG A 32 -8.97 19.69 25.44
N SER A 33 -8.92 18.70 24.56
CA SER A 33 -8.10 17.51 24.72
C SER A 33 -6.62 17.87 24.88
N TYR A 34 -6.11 18.78 24.03
CA TYR A 34 -4.74 19.25 24.13
C TYR A 34 -4.43 20.01 25.41
N GLU A 35 -5.30 20.93 25.84
CA GLU A 35 -5.13 21.64 27.10
C GLU A 35 -5.15 20.69 28.31
N HIS A 36 -6.01 19.67 28.27
CA HIS A 36 -6.06 18.65 29.30
C HIS A 36 -4.74 17.88 29.38
N ILE A 37 -4.25 17.34 28.26
CA ILE A 37 -3.00 16.58 28.21
C ILE A 37 -1.80 17.45 28.62
N ARG A 38 -1.71 18.69 28.12
CA ARG A 38 -0.61 19.62 28.45
C ARG A 38 -0.55 19.99 29.94
N LYS A 39 -1.65 19.90 30.68
CA LYS A 39 -1.66 20.12 32.14
C LYS A 39 -1.02 18.97 32.92
N HIS A 40 -1.07 17.76 32.38
CA HIS A 40 -0.61 16.53 33.05
C HIS A 40 0.71 15.99 32.53
N TYR A 41 1.08 16.35 31.29
CA TYR A 41 2.28 15.87 30.61
C TYR A 41 3.10 17.01 30.04
N VAL A 42 4.42 16.83 30.00
CA VAL A 42 5.35 17.74 29.31
C VAL A 42 5.42 17.34 27.85
N LEU A 43 4.89 18.19 26.96
CA LEU A 43 4.84 17.95 25.52
C LEU A 43 6.10 18.50 24.85
N GLU A 44 7.09 17.65 24.58
CA GLU A 44 8.36 18.04 23.95
C GLU A 44 8.24 18.34 22.44
N GLY A 45 9.01 19.32 21.97
CA GLY A 45 9.08 19.74 20.56
C GLY A 45 8.00 20.75 20.15
N ASP A 46 7.69 20.80 18.85
CA ASP A 46 6.68 21.73 18.32
C ASP A 46 5.28 21.38 18.84
N GLN A 47 4.62 22.39 19.41
CA GLN A 47 3.28 22.29 19.97
C GLN A 47 2.20 22.15 18.89
N LEU A 48 2.43 22.71 17.69
CA LEU A 48 1.50 22.58 16.58
C LEU A 48 1.40 21.12 16.12
N HIS A 49 2.50 20.35 16.22
CA HIS A 49 2.50 18.92 15.92
C HIS A 49 1.63 18.11 16.89
N TRP A 50 1.68 18.44 18.18
CA TRP A 50 0.81 17.82 19.19
C TRP A 50 -0.66 18.17 18.98
N LEU A 51 -0.94 19.41 18.59
CA LEU A 51 -2.29 19.85 18.22
C LEU A 51 -2.79 19.16 16.95
N ALA A 52 -1.95 18.93 15.95
CA ALA A 52 -2.29 18.16 14.77
C ALA A 52 -2.66 16.70 15.12
N VAL A 53 -1.93 16.08 16.05
CA VAL A 53 -2.25 14.74 16.59
C VAL A 53 -3.57 14.74 17.35
N SER A 54 -3.79 15.71 18.24
CA SER A 54 -5.06 15.87 18.96
C SER A 54 -6.25 16.01 18.02
N LEU A 55 -6.08 16.84 16.97
CA LEU A 55 -7.07 17.08 15.94
C LEU A 55 -7.40 15.80 15.17
N TYR A 56 -6.37 15.06 14.74
CA TYR A 56 -6.55 13.77 14.07
C TYR A 56 -7.35 12.78 14.92
N VAL A 57 -7.03 12.65 16.21
CA VAL A 57 -7.74 11.76 17.14
C VAL A 57 -9.19 12.20 17.34
N SER A 58 -9.44 13.51 17.46
CA SER A 58 -10.79 14.06 17.67
C SER A 58 -11.69 13.80 16.46
N CYS A 59 -11.17 13.95 15.23
CA CYS A 59 -11.87 13.54 14.00
C CYS A 59 -12.27 12.06 14.01
N ARG A 60 -11.43 11.19 14.60
CA ARG A 60 -11.69 9.74 14.66
C ARG A 60 -12.69 9.37 15.75
N ARG A 61 -12.88 10.21 16.79
CA ARG A 61 -13.79 9.99 17.93
C ARG A 61 -15.23 10.39 17.64
N ASN A 62 -15.48 11.52 16.97
CA ASN A 62 -16.82 12.10 16.78
C ASN A 62 -17.70 11.41 15.72
N ARG A 63 -17.52 10.10 15.49
CA ARG A 63 -18.14 9.32 14.41
C ARG A 63 -19.62 8.94 14.65
N PHE A 64 -20.32 9.62 15.56
CA PHE A 64 -21.73 9.37 15.87
C PHE A 64 -22.69 10.23 15.05
N LEU A 65 -22.47 10.44 13.75
CA LEU A 65 -23.52 10.96 12.87
C LEU A 65 -23.54 10.17 11.56
N THR A 66 -24.61 9.40 11.45
CA THR A 66 -25.09 8.65 10.30
C THR A 66 -25.21 9.55 9.07
N SER A 67 -24.19 9.61 8.22
CA SER A 67 -24.26 10.00 6.81
C SER A 67 -22.90 9.75 6.16
N ILE A 68 -22.91 9.49 4.86
CA ILE A 68 -21.75 9.16 4.02
C ILE A 68 -20.78 10.36 3.83
N ASP A 69 -21.09 11.51 4.42
CA ASP A 69 -20.26 12.71 4.44
C ASP A 69 -19.92 13.06 5.90
N ASN A 70 -18.63 13.03 6.29
CA ASN A 70 -18.03 13.90 7.33
C ASN A 70 -16.51 13.62 7.49
N ASN A 71 -15.75 14.26 6.59
CA ASN A 71 -14.32 14.62 6.56
C ASN A 71 -13.36 13.99 7.60
N PRO A 72 -12.83 12.77 7.39
CA PRO A 72 -11.52 12.43 7.93
C PRO A 72 -10.47 13.39 7.36
N ILE A 73 -9.68 14.04 8.19
CA ILE A 73 -8.57 14.83 7.66
C ILE A 73 -7.62 13.88 6.91
N SER A 74 -7.38 14.12 5.62
CA SER A 74 -6.31 13.42 4.90
C SER A 74 -4.99 13.69 5.63
N ILE A 75 -4.32 12.63 6.09
CA ILE A 75 -3.05 12.75 6.83
C ILE A 75 -2.05 13.58 6.02
N SER A 76 -1.96 13.39 4.71
CA SER A 76 -1.06 14.18 3.85
C SER A 76 -1.37 15.68 3.88
N ARG A 77 -2.65 16.08 4.02
CA ARG A 77 -3.03 17.49 4.21
C ARG A 77 -2.70 17.97 5.61
N LEU A 78 -3.01 17.17 6.63
CA LEU A 78 -2.70 17.48 8.03
C LEU A 78 -1.20 17.78 8.21
N LEU A 79 -0.35 16.90 7.70
CA LEU A 79 1.10 17.04 7.80
C LEU A 79 1.62 18.29 7.10
N LYS A 80 1.12 18.57 5.89
CA LYS A 80 1.49 19.78 5.12
C LYS A 80 1.06 21.05 5.85
N SER A 81 -0.17 21.10 6.37
CA SER A 81 -0.70 22.27 7.09
C SER A 81 -0.08 22.45 8.48
N ALA A 82 0.39 21.39 9.12
CA ALA A 82 1.07 21.43 10.41
C ALA A 82 2.58 21.69 10.26
N ASN A 83 2.96 22.74 9.51
CA ASN A 83 4.35 23.14 9.27
C ASN A 83 5.28 22.02 8.74
N HIS A 84 4.78 21.21 7.79
CA HIS A 84 5.53 20.08 7.23
C HIS A 84 5.96 19.06 8.30
N LEU A 85 5.03 18.69 9.19
CA LEU A 85 5.23 17.61 10.15
C LEU A 85 5.65 16.32 9.43
N GLU A 86 6.82 15.81 9.77
CA GLU A 86 7.31 14.53 9.26
C GLU A 86 6.41 13.38 9.72
N LEU A 87 6.12 12.45 8.82
CA LEU A 87 5.14 11.39 9.05
C LEU A 87 5.56 10.41 10.16
N ILE A 88 6.86 10.11 10.31
CA ILE A 88 7.34 9.32 11.45
C ILE A 88 7.14 10.07 12.76
N VAL A 89 7.51 11.36 12.79
CA VAL A 89 7.31 12.20 13.98
C VAL A 89 5.82 12.29 14.34
N PHE A 90 4.93 12.29 13.34
CA PHE A 90 3.49 12.20 13.55
C PHE A 90 3.09 10.89 14.23
N PHE A 91 3.49 9.72 13.70
CA PHE A 91 3.13 8.43 14.31
C PHE A 91 3.75 8.25 15.71
N ASP A 92 4.99 8.69 15.92
CA ASP A 92 5.62 8.66 17.24
C ASP A 92 4.85 9.51 18.27
N LYS A 93 4.42 10.70 17.87
CA LYS A 93 3.58 11.56 18.72
C LYS A 93 2.18 11.01 18.88
N LEU A 94 1.62 10.37 17.85
CA LEU A 94 0.30 9.76 17.88
C LEU A 94 0.25 8.63 18.91
N HIS A 95 1.20 7.69 18.91
CA HIS A 95 1.25 6.62 19.91
C HIS A 95 1.43 7.13 21.33
N LYS A 96 2.31 8.13 21.53
CA LYS A 96 2.41 8.81 22.83
C LYS A 96 1.08 9.42 23.26
N TRP A 97 0.34 10.01 22.32
CA TRP A 97 -0.97 10.57 22.57
C TRP A 97 -2.01 9.52 22.92
N GLU A 98 -2.01 8.36 22.27
CA GLU A 98 -2.90 7.24 22.57
C GLU A 98 -2.78 6.80 24.03
N ASP A 99 -1.55 6.76 24.55
CA ASP A 99 -1.23 6.42 25.93
C ASP A 99 -1.60 7.55 26.90
N MET A 100 -1.19 8.79 26.61
CA MET A 100 -1.48 9.94 27.47
C MET A 100 -2.99 10.19 27.59
N ALA A 101 -3.74 10.04 26.49
CA ALA A 101 -5.19 10.26 26.43
C ALA A 101 -6.01 9.00 26.77
N ASN A 102 -5.34 7.88 27.08
CA ASN A 102 -5.97 6.59 27.39
C ASN A 102 -7.07 6.21 26.38
N LEU A 103 -6.72 6.20 25.09
CA LEU A 103 -7.71 5.96 24.04
C LEU A 103 -8.23 4.51 24.06
N PRO A 104 -9.53 4.29 23.74
CA PRO A 104 -10.10 2.95 23.63
C PRO A 104 -9.40 2.08 22.58
N ASP A 105 -9.35 0.77 22.80
CA ASP A 105 -8.73 -0.22 21.90
C ASP A 105 -9.28 -0.15 20.46
N SER A 106 -10.57 0.16 20.31
CA SER A 106 -11.19 0.30 18.98
C SER A 106 -10.64 1.47 18.15
N ILE A 107 -10.10 2.50 18.81
CA ILE A 107 -9.44 3.65 18.16
C ILE A 107 -7.96 3.33 17.92
N ARG A 108 -7.28 2.79 18.94
CA ARG A 108 -5.89 2.31 18.83
C ARG A 108 -5.72 1.36 17.64
N PHE A 109 -6.58 0.36 17.54
CA PHE A 109 -6.58 -0.60 16.42
C PHE A 109 -6.74 0.07 15.04
N LYS A 110 -7.53 1.14 14.92
CA LYS A 110 -7.68 1.88 13.65
C LYS A 110 -6.44 2.69 13.31
N ILE A 111 -5.75 3.22 14.32
CA ILE A 111 -4.49 3.95 14.14
C ILE A 111 -3.41 2.97 13.71
N ASP A 112 -3.28 1.84 14.39
CA ASP A 112 -2.36 0.75 14.04
C ASP A 112 -2.56 0.27 12.60
N GLN A 113 -3.82 0.12 12.15
CA GLN A 113 -4.12 -0.26 10.77
C GLN A 113 -3.64 0.79 9.76
N VAL A 114 -3.80 2.08 10.05
CA VAL A 114 -3.35 3.15 9.16
C VAL A 114 -1.82 3.20 9.10
N GLU A 115 -1.14 3.06 10.25
CA GLU A 115 0.32 2.97 10.30
C GLU A 115 0.82 1.72 9.56
N HIS A 116 0.18 0.58 9.75
CA HIS A 116 0.52 -0.68 9.10
C HIS A 116 0.38 -0.60 7.57
N ALA A 117 -0.74 -0.06 7.07
CA ALA A 117 -0.95 0.15 5.64
C ALA A 117 0.14 1.06 5.04
N PHE A 118 0.52 2.11 5.76
CA PHE A 118 1.62 2.99 5.36
C PHE A 118 2.97 2.25 5.34
N ASN A 119 3.25 1.45 6.36
CA ASN A 119 4.46 0.65 6.46
C ASN A 119 4.58 -0.35 5.30
N ILE A 120 3.47 -1.00 4.91
CA ILE A 120 3.42 -1.83 3.71
C ILE A 120 3.79 -1.01 2.48
N SER A 121 3.11 0.12 2.24
CA SER A 121 3.41 0.96 1.07
C SER A 121 4.86 1.44 1.03
N SER A 122 5.47 1.71 2.18
CA SER A 122 6.89 2.08 2.26
C SER A 122 7.81 0.95 1.75
N ILE A 123 7.52 -0.30 2.11
CA ILE A 123 8.27 -1.48 1.64
C ILE A 123 8.07 -1.68 0.14
N ILE A 124 6.81 -1.57 -0.31
CA ILE A 124 6.45 -1.70 -1.72
C ILE A 124 7.15 -0.62 -2.54
N PHE A 125 7.19 0.63 -2.07
CA PHE A 125 7.83 1.73 -2.76
C PHE A 125 9.34 1.54 -2.89
N GLU A 126 10.01 1.00 -1.86
CA GLU A 126 11.44 0.67 -1.95
C GLU A 126 11.71 -0.37 -3.06
N LYS A 127 10.83 -1.36 -3.20
CA LYS A 127 10.91 -2.34 -4.31
C LYS A 127 10.55 -1.70 -5.64
N TYR A 128 9.55 -0.83 -5.66
CA TYR A 128 9.08 -0.13 -6.85
C TYR A 128 10.23 0.58 -7.58
N THR A 129 11.04 1.35 -6.85
CA THR A 129 12.19 2.06 -7.44
C THR A 129 13.18 1.10 -8.12
N LYS A 130 13.53 0.01 -7.44
CA LYS A 130 14.48 -0.99 -7.94
C LYS A 130 13.94 -1.70 -9.19
N ILE A 131 12.68 -2.16 -9.12
CA ILE A 131 12.01 -2.86 -10.22
C ILE A 131 11.85 -1.95 -11.44
N PHE A 132 11.52 -0.68 -11.23
CA PHE A 132 11.38 0.28 -12.33
C PHE A 132 12.69 0.44 -13.12
N ILE A 133 13.81 0.63 -12.42
CA ILE A 133 15.13 0.76 -13.05
C ILE A 133 15.50 -0.53 -13.79
N GLU A 134 15.15 -1.70 -13.24
CA GLU A 134 15.42 -2.98 -13.88
C GLU A 134 14.62 -3.22 -15.16
N ILE A 135 13.37 -2.73 -15.24
CA ILE A 135 12.47 -2.95 -16.40
C ILE A 135 12.56 -1.81 -17.42
N PHE A 136 12.38 -0.57 -17.00
CA PHE A 136 12.33 0.58 -17.89
C PHE A 136 13.69 1.28 -17.99
N GLY A 137 14.60 1.04 -17.05
CA GLY A 137 15.86 1.76 -16.99
C GLY A 137 15.68 3.13 -16.34
N GLY A 138 16.68 3.99 -16.53
CA GLY A 138 16.71 5.33 -15.96
C GLY A 138 17.81 5.48 -14.92
N ASN A 139 18.11 6.74 -14.60
CA ASN A 139 19.10 7.07 -13.58
C ASN A 139 18.34 7.30 -12.27
N GLN A 140 18.59 6.45 -11.26
CA GLN A 140 17.97 6.52 -9.94
C GLN A 140 18.06 7.94 -9.35
N TYR A 141 19.24 8.57 -9.42
CA TYR A 141 19.43 9.94 -8.95
C TYR A 141 18.51 10.93 -9.69
N LYS A 142 18.34 10.80 -11.01
CA LYS A 142 17.45 11.69 -11.77
C LYS A 142 15.96 11.44 -11.48
N LEU A 143 15.59 10.23 -11.07
CA LEU A 143 14.21 9.91 -10.67
C LEU A 143 13.89 10.39 -9.25
N ILE A 144 14.90 10.40 -8.37
CA ILE A 144 14.81 10.86 -6.97
C ILE A 144 14.91 12.39 -6.87
N HIS A 145 15.82 13.01 -7.64
CA HIS A 145 16.20 14.43 -7.49
C HIS A 145 15.67 15.33 -8.61
N SER A 146 14.81 14.84 -9.50
CA SER A 146 14.00 15.74 -10.32
C SER A 146 13.04 16.49 -9.41
N ASP A 147 12.95 17.81 -9.56
CA ASP A 147 11.88 18.58 -8.94
C ASP A 147 10.56 17.92 -9.33
N TYR A 148 9.92 17.20 -8.40
CA TYR A 148 8.61 16.62 -8.60
C TYR A 148 7.62 17.79 -8.66
N GLN A 149 7.55 18.44 -9.82
CA GLN A 149 6.64 19.54 -10.06
C GLN A 149 5.27 18.94 -10.35
N TYR A 150 4.43 19.14 -9.36
CA TYR A 150 3.08 18.69 -9.29
C TYR A 150 2.23 19.22 -10.47
N ARG A 151 2.10 18.46 -11.56
CA ARG A 151 1.21 18.82 -12.69
C ARG A 151 -0.26 18.52 -12.36
N ARG A 152 -0.80 19.08 -11.25
CA ARG A 152 -2.22 18.91 -10.86
C ARG A 152 -3.17 19.72 -11.74
N THR A 153 -2.74 20.85 -12.31
CA THR A 153 -3.64 21.76 -13.04
C THR A 153 -2.93 22.51 -14.19
N SER A 154 -3.72 22.92 -15.19
CA SER A 154 -3.30 23.74 -16.34
C SER A 154 -2.66 25.09 -15.96
N ASN A 155 -2.81 25.55 -14.71
CA ASN A 155 -2.50 26.93 -14.32
C ASN A 155 -1.08 27.13 -13.80
N GLN A 156 -0.28 26.07 -13.66
CA GLN A 156 1.18 26.18 -13.53
C GLN A 156 1.90 26.13 -14.89
N ILE A 157 1.14 26.20 -15.99
CA ILE A 157 1.69 26.55 -17.29
C ILE A 157 1.80 28.06 -17.32
N ASN A 158 2.95 28.61 -16.93
CA ASN A 158 3.27 30.00 -17.25
C ASN A 158 3.15 30.15 -18.78
N PRO A 159 2.13 30.85 -19.32
CA PRO A 159 1.87 30.86 -20.77
C PRO A 159 3.01 31.50 -21.56
N LYS A 160 3.84 32.29 -20.88
CA LYS A 160 4.97 33.04 -21.46
C LYS A 160 6.23 32.20 -21.67
N LEU A 161 6.34 30.99 -21.09
CA LEU A 161 7.49 30.09 -21.29
C LEU A 161 7.23 28.98 -22.32
N ASN A 162 5.97 28.74 -22.71
CA ASN A 162 5.58 27.60 -23.56
C ASN A 162 5.21 27.95 -25.00
N GLN A 163 5.55 29.13 -25.52
CA GLN A 163 5.49 29.38 -26.97
C GLN A 163 6.64 28.70 -27.76
N LYS A 164 7.53 27.94 -27.11
CA LYS A 164 8.68 27.29 -27.78
C LYS A 164 8.88 25.80 -27.53
N ASN A 165 7.98 25.10 -26.81
CA ASN A 165 8.20 23.68 -26.50
C ASN A 165 7.24 22.78 -27.27
N LYS A 166 7.81 22.09 -28.27
CA LYS A 166 7.27 20.87 -28.90
C LYS A 166 6.62 19.97 -27.85
N ALA A 167 5.55 19.27 -28.24
CA ALA A 167 4.99 18.16 -27.48
C ALA A 167 6.12 17.30 -26.89
N ASN A 168 6.36 17.44 -25.59
CA ASN A 168 7.39 16.65 -24.93
C ASN A 168 6.94 15.19 -25.03
N LYS A 169 7.83 14.29 -25.45
CA LYS A 169 7.56 12.85 -25.42
C LYS A 169 7.45 12.40 -23.97
N LEU A 170 6.69 11.32 -23.72
CA LEU A 170 6.65 10.67 -22.41
C LEU A 170 8.10 10.34 -21.99
N ASN A 171 8.50 10.69 -20.77
CA ASN A 171 9.84 10.43 -20.27
C ASN A 171 9.80 9.41 -19.12
N HIS A 172 10.97 8.96 -18.67
CA HIS A 172 11.05 7.93 -17.63
C HIS A 172 10.51 8.44 -16.28
N HIS A 173 10.60 9.74 -15.99
CA HIS A 173 10.06 10.31 -14.74
C HIS A 173 8.52 10.34 -14.76
N ASP A 174 7.92 10.71 -15.88
CA ASP A 174 6.47 10.73 -16.04
C ASP A 174 5.90 9.31 -15.99
N LEU A 175 6.59 8.34 -16.59
CA LEU A 175 6.25 6.93 -16.47
C LEU A 175 6.41 6.42 -15.03
N TYR A 176 7.48 6.84 -14.34
CA TYR A 176 7.72 6.50 -12.93
C TYR A 176 6.64 7.06 -11.99
N SER A 177 6.18 8.29 -12.19
CA SER A 177 5.05 8.79 -11.41
C SER A 177 3.76 8.04 -11.76
N LEU A 178 3.55 7.75 -13.06
CA LEU A 178 2.31 7.16 -13.54
C LEU A 178 2.09 5.74 -13.02
N ILE A 179 3.10 4.86 -13.06
CA ILE A 179 2.96 3.48 -12.58
C ILE A 179 2.64 3.48 -11.08
N TRP A 180 3.29 4.34 -10.29
CA TRP A 180 3.00 4.44 -8.86
C TRP A 180 1.58 4.94 -8.59
N THR A 181 1.11 5.95 -9.32
CA THR A 181 -0.27 6.44 -9.18
C THR A 181 -1.28 5.37 -9.61
N ILE A 182 -1.00 4.59 -10.67
CA ILE A 182 -1.85 3.46 -11.09
C ILE A 182 -1.91 2.38 -10.02
N TYR A 183 -0.76 2.03 -9.44
CA TYR A 183 -0.69 1.10 -8.32
C TYR A 183 -1.55 1.59 -7.15
N ALA A 184 -1.35 2.84 -6.72
CA ALA A 184 -2.10 3.42 -5.61
C ALA A 184 -3.61 3.48 -5.90
N LEU A 185 -3.99 3.87 -7.12
CA LEU A 185 -5.39 3.88 -7.55
C LEU A 185 -5.97 2.46 -7.54
N ALA A 186 -5.29 1.48 -8.13
CA ALA A 186 -5.76 0.09 -8.14
C ALA A 186 -5.87 -0.51 -6.73
N LYS A 187 -4.97 -0.12 -5.81
CA LYS A 187 -5.01 -0.53 -4.40
C LYS A 187 -6.28 -0.03 -3.69
N THR A 188 -6.81 1.14 -4.09
CA THR A 188 -8.09 1.65 -3.55
C THR A 188 -9.31 0.94 -4.11
N ILE A 189 -9.18 0.34 -5.29
CA ILE A 189 -10.22 -0.44 -5.95
C ILE A 189 -10.25 -1.88 -5.41
N TYR A 190 -9.10 -2.41 -4.96
CA TYR A 190 -8.95 -3.78 -4.46
C TYR A 190 -8.58 -3.83 -2.96
N PRO A 191 -9.57 -3.83 -2.05
CA PRO A 191 -9.37 -3.57 -0.63
C PRO A 191 -8.58 -4.66 0.11
N SER A 192 -8.61 -5.90 -0.39
CA SER A 192 -7.83 -7.03 0.13
C SER A 192 -6.31 -6.79 0.07
N THR A 193 -5.83 -5.75 -0.64
CA THR A 193 -4.40 -5.37 -0.68
C THR A 193 -3.94 -4.40 0.39
N ILE A 194 -4.84 -3.66 1.03
CA ILE A 194 -4.47 -2.49 1.84
C ILE A 194 -3.56 -2.87 3.01
N ASN A 195 -3.85 -4.00 3.65
CA ASN A 195 -3.13 -4.51 4.83
C ASN A 195 -2.37 -5.83 4.58
N ASP A 196 -2.29 -6.31 3.33
CA ASP A 196 -1.58 -7.54 2.98
C ASP A 196 -0.37 -7.20 2.11
N LEU A 197 0.83 -7.43 2.65
CA LEU A 197 2.10 -7.15 1.98
C LEU A 197 2.27 -7.96 0.69
N ILE A 198 1.84 -9.22 0.68
CA ILE A 198 1.98 -10.12 -0.47
C ILE A 198 0.99 -9.72 -1.55
N ALA A 199 -0.26 -9.48 -1.20
CA ALA A 199 -1.26 -9.01 -2.15
C ALA A 199 -0.83 -7.66 -2.76
N SER A 200 -0.36 -6.72 -1.92
CA SER A 200 0.19 -5.43 -2.37
C SER A 200 1.37 -5.61 -3.33
N PHE A 201 2.24 -6.59 -3.09
CA PHE A 201 3.38 -6.86 -3.97
C PHE A 201 2.94 -7.50 -5.30
N HIS A 202 1.98 -8.42 -5.30
CA HIS A 202 1.39 -8.95 -6.53
C HIS A 202 0.74 -7.83 -7.36
N LEU A 203 0.01 -6.93 -6.71
CA LEU A 203 -0.56 -5.76 -7.38
C LEU A 203 0.50 -4.87 -8.01
N LEU A 204 1.62 -4.62 -7.31
CA LEU A 204 2.75 -3.85 -7.84
C LEU A 204 3.31 -4.50 -9.12
N ILE A 205 3.62 -5.80 -9.08
CA ILE A 205 4.15 -6.53 -10.24
C ILE A 205 3.15 -6.53 -11.39
N SER A 206 1.86 -6.70 -11.09
CA SER A 206 0.78 -6.59 -12.09
C SER A 206 0.72 -5.21 -12.73
N SER A 207 0.88 -4.12 -11.96
CA SER A 207 0.93 -2.75 -12.52
C SER A 207 2.12 -2.55 -13.45
N PHE A 208 3.29 -3.12 -13.13
CA PHE A 208 4.46 -3.10 -14.01
C PHE A 208 4.22 -3.85 -15.32
N ILE A 209 3.70 -5.08 -15.23
CA ILE A 209 3.39 -5.91 -16.40
C ILE A 209 2.38 -5.21 -17.29
N PHE A 210 1.30 -4.69 -16.70
CA PHE A 210 0.27 -3.96 -17.40
C PHE A 210 0.85 -2.80 -18.20
N ILE A 211 1.64 -1.91 -17.56
CA ILE A 211 2.24 -0.78 -18.26
C ILE A 211 3.33 -1.20 -19.27
N TYR A 212 4.04 -2.29 -19.01
CA TYR A 212 4.98 -2.85 -19.99
C TYR A 212 4.25 -3.30 -21.27
N ASP A 213 3.19 -4.07 -21.15
CA ASP A 213 2.40 -4.56 -22.29
C ASP A 213 1.79 -3.38 -23.06
N TYR A 214 1.23 -2.39 -22.35
CA TYR A 214 0.74 -1.15 -22.96
C TYR A 214 1.83 -0.39 -23.70
N SER A 215 3.02 -0.27 -23.11
CA SER A 215 4.14 0.43 -23.73
C SER A 215 4.59 -0.27 -25.02
N LYS A 216 4.58 -1.62 -25.04
CA LYS A 216 4.86 -2.41 -26.24
C LYS A 216 3.79 -2.24 -27.32
N LEU A 217 2.52 -2.31 -26.96
CA LEU A 217 1.40 -2.12 -27.90
C LEU A 217 1.44 -0.74 -28.58
N ASN A 218 1.84 0.29 -27.84
CA ASN A 218 1.93 1.67 -28.33
C ASN A 218 3.31 2.05 -28.88
N LYS A 219 4.20 1.08 -29.13
CA LYS A 219 5.55 1.29 -29.71
C LYS A 219 6.42 2.28 -28.91
N LEU A 220 6.25 2.32 -27.60
CA LEU A 220 7.02 3.14 -26.66
C LEU A 220 8.34 2.45 -26.24
N ASP A 221 8.97 1.70 -27.15
CA ASP A 221 10.18 0.90 -26.86
C ASP A 221 11.35 1.74 -26.32
N TYR A 222 11.36 3.05 -26.61
CA TYR A 222 12.38 3.97 -26.11
C TYR A 222 12.34 4.19 -24.59
N LEU A 223 11.26 3.80 -23.91
CA LEU A 223 11.10 3.79 -22.45
C LEU A 223 11.47 2.44 -21.84
N ILE A 224 11.64 1.40 -22.65
CA ILE A 224 11.85 0.03 -22.22
C ILE A 224 13.34 -0.29 -22.38
N LYS A 225 14.17 0.22 -21.46
CA LYS A 225 15.64 0.16 -21.56
C LYS A 225 16.31 -0.56 -20.39
N GLY A 226 15.54 -1.22 -19.54
CA GLY A 226 16.06 -1.91 -18.36
C GLY A 226 16.96 -3.09 -18.72
N SER A 227 17.97 -3.34 -17.87
CA SER A 227 18.93 -4.44 -18.04
C SER A 227 18.27 -5.82 -18.00
N CYS A 228 17.20 -5.96 -17.21
CA CYS A 228 16.48 -7.21 -16.97
C CYS A 228 15.91 -7.82 -18.26
N LEU A 229 15.52 -6.99 -19.24
CA LEU A 229 14.81 -7.45 -20.42
C LEU A 229 15.70 -8.17 -21.44
N LYS A 230 17.01 -7.94 -21.44
CA LYS A 230 17.93 -8.68 -22.32
C LYS A 230 18.00 -10.15 -21.93
N GLU A 231 17.98 -10.43 -20.63
CA GLU A 231 17.98 -11.79 -20.07
C GLU A 231 16.60 -12.44 -20.23
N LEU A 232 15.53 -11.71 -19.94
CA LEU A 232 14.15 -12.22 -20.05
C LEU A 232 13.73 -12.52 -21.51
N CYS A 233 14.27 -11.82 -22.52
CA CYS A 233 13.94 -12.09 -23.92
C CYS A 233 14.67 -13.30 -24.54
N SER A 234 15.58 -13.95 -23.79
CA SER A 234 16.43 -15.04 -24.31
C SER A 234 15.87 -16.45 -24.06
N SER A 235 14.85 -16.58 -23.22
CA SER A 235 14.23 -17.87 -22.84
C SER A 235 12.80 -18.02 -23.40
N ASP A 236 12.29 -19.24 -23.49
CA ASP A 236 10.89 -19.51 -23.86
C ASP A 236 9.93 -19.14 -22.70
N GLY A 237 8.79 -18.49 -23.00
CA GLY A 237 7.74 -18.14 -22.01
C GLY A 237 7.23 -16.69 -22.08
N THR A 238 6.05 -16.42 -21.51
CA THR A 238 5.45 -15.07 -21.49
C THR A 238 6.21 -14.12 -20.55
N ILE A 239 6.14 -12.80 -20.78
CA ILE A 239 6.80 -11.81 -19.91
C ILE A 239 6.28 -11.88 -18.46
N ILE A 240 4.99 -12.20 -18.30
CA ILE A 240 4.33 -12.38 -17.01
C ILE A 240 5.04 -13.49 -16.23
N ASP A 241 5.21 -14.66 -16.84
CA ASP A 241 5.83 -15.81 -16.18
C ASP A 241 7.26 -15.51 -15.76
N LYS A 242 8.03 -14.84 -16.60
CA LYS A 242 9.43 -14.55 -16.32
C LYS A 242 9.62 -13.48 -15.23
N LEU A 243 8.79 -12.43 -15.23
CA LEU A 243 8.80 -11.44 -14.15
C LEU A 243 8.29 -12.04 -12.83
N CYS A 244 7.26 -12.89 -12.88
CA CYS A 244 6.77 -13.59 -11.71
C CYS A 244 7.81 -14.57 -11.14
N GLU A 245 8.52 -15.31 -11.98
CA GLU A 245 9.63 -16.17 -11.56
C GLU A 245 10.74 -15.35 -10.88
N LYS A 246 11.19 -14.26 -11.53
CA LYS A 246 12.25 -13.39 -11.00
C LYS A 246 11.90 -12.83 -9.62
N TYR A 247 10.67 -12.33 -9.45
CA TYR A 247 10.23 -11.71 -8.19
C TYR A 247 9.55 -12.69 -7.22
N SER A 248 9.50 -13.98 -7.57
CA SER A 248 8.86 -15.02 -6.77
C SER A 248 7.36 -14.75 -6.48
N CYS A 249 6.62 -14.29 -7.49
CA CYS A 249 5.18 -14.07 -7.46
C CYS A 249 4.41 -15.18 -8.19
N SER A 250 3.12 -15.32 -7.90
CA SER A 250 2.23 -16.22 -8.65
C SER A 250 1.78 -15.59 -9.96
N SER A 251 2.13 -16.22 -11.09
CA SER A 251 1.67 -15.81 -12.42
C SER A 251 0.16 -15.83 -12.56
N GLU A 252 -0.52 -16.80 -11.93
CA GLU A 252 -1.99 -16.90 -11.97
C GLU A 252 -2.65 -15.72 -11.27
N MET A 253 -2.20 -15.38 -10.06
CA MET A 253 -2.73 -14.22 -9.34
C MET A 253 -2.44 -12.92 -10.07
N CYS A 254 -1.24 -12.75 -10.64
CA CYS A 254 -0.94 -11.56 -11.42
C CYS A 254 -1.84 -11.43 -12.67
N ARG A 255 -2.11 -12.54 -13.39
CA ARG A 255 -3.06 -12.53 -14.52
C ARG A 255 -4.45 -12.11 -14.09
N THR A 256 -4.96 -12.68 -13.00
CA THR A 256 -6.29 -12.32 -12.46
C THR A 256 -6.35 -10.83 -12.12
N ILE A 257 -5.35 -10.30 -11.42
CA ILE A 257 -5.31 -8.86 -11.08
C ILE A 257 -5.29 -7.99 -12.34
N ILE A 258 -4.53 -8.38 -13.37
CA ILE A 258 -4.44 -7.61 -14.61
C ILE A 258 -5.80 -7.60 -15.33
N GLU A 259 -6.44 -8.75 -15.50
CA GLU A 259 -7.71 -8.84 -16.24
C GLU A 259 -8.88 -8.24 -15.44
N GLU A 260 -9.05 -8.65 -14.18
CA GLU A 260 -10.21 -8.29 -13.38
C GLU A 260 -10.10 -6.86 -12.80
N HIS A 261 -8.92 -6.40 -12.39
CA HIS A 261 -8.79 -5.08 -11.75
C HIS A 261 -8.19 -4.01 -12.67
N LEU A 262 -7.05 -4.28 -13.32
CA LEU A 262 -6.37 -3.24 -14.10
C LEU A 262 -7.07 -2.98 -15.44
N LYS A 263 -7.50 -4.02 -16.15
CA LYS A 263 -8.19 -3.89 -17.45
C LYS A 263 -9.68 -3.59 -17.30
N SER A 264 -10.38 -4.24 -16.37
CA SER A 264 -11.81 -3.95 -16.16
C SER A 264 -11.99 -2.69 -15.31
N ASP A 265 -11.58 -2.71 -14.06
CA ASP A 265 -12.06 -1.73 -13.09
C ASP A 265 -11.35 -0.38 -13.22
N LEU A 266 -10.03 -0.37 -13.41
CA LEU A 266 -9.26 0.86 -13.58
C LEU A 266 -9.59 1.57 -14.90
N ILE A 267 -9.76 0.85 -16.01
CA ILE A 267 -10.17 1.46 -17.29
C ILE A 267 -11.59 2.04 -17.20
N LYS A 268 -12.52 1.34 -16.55
CA LYS A 268 -13.86 1.87 -16.24
C LYS A 268 -13.77 3.12 -15.37
N CYS A 269 -12.97 3.10 -14.31
CA CYS A 269 -12.79 4.23 -13.39
C CYS A 269 -12.29 5.49 -14.12
N ILE A 270 -11.38 5.34 -15.09
CA ILE A 270 -10.83 6.47 -15.85
C ILE A 270 -11.77 6.87 -17.02
N ASN A 271 -12.84 6.12 -17.29
CA ASN A 271 -13.75 6.31 -18.43
C ASN A 271 -13.01 6.37 -19.79
N LYS A 272 -12.00 5.53 -19.98
CA LYS A 272 -11.22 5.45 -21.24
C LYS A 272 -11.44 4.11 -21.94
N SER A 273 -11.03 4.03 -23.20
CA SER A 273 -10.98 2.77 -23.95
C SER A 273 -9.74 1.96 -23.61
N GLU A 274 -9.71 0.70 -24.07
CA GLU A 274 -8.57 -0.20 -23.88
C GLU A 274 -7.23 0.33 -24.42
N ASN A 275 -7.18 1.37 -25.26
CA ASN A 275 -5.94 2.02 -25.73
C ASN A 275 -5.75 3.40 -25.09
N PHE A 276 -5.86 3.48 -23.76
CA PHE A 276 -5.82 4.76 -23.05
C PHE A 276 -4.43 5.44 -23.03
N LEU A 277 -3.34 4.72 -23.34
CA LEU A 277 -1.96 5.24 -23.22
C LEU A 277 -1.25 5.27 -24.57
N ASN A 278 -1.47 6.33 -25.35
CA ASN A 278 -0.89 6.57 -26.68
C ASN A 278 -0.01 7.83 -26.66
N GLU A 279 1.00 7.94 -27.54
CA GLU A 279 1.92 9.09 -27.60
C GLU A 279 1.19 10.44 -27.77
N ASN A 280 -0.01 10.42 -28.36
CA ASN A 280 -0.80 11.61 -28.63
C ASN A 280 -1.71 12.03 -27.46
N ASN A 281 -2.02 11.12 -26.51
CA ASN A 281 -2.99 11.38 -25.43
C ASN A 281 -2.44 11.14 -24.01
N TYR A 282 -1.19 10.70 -23.85
CA TYR A 282 -0.65 10.29 -22.56
C TYR A 282 -0.74 11.39 -21.48
N LEU A 283 -0.59 12.67 -21.84
CA LEU A 283 -0.73 13.79 -20.90
C LEU A 283 -2.15 13.93 -20.35
N GLU A 284 -3.15 13.67 -21.20
CA GLU A 284 -4.56 13.68 -20.79
C GLU A 284 -4.83 12.49 -19.87
N THR A 285 -4.31 11.32 -20.22
CA THR A 285 -4.40 10.11 -19.41
C THR A 285 -3.78 10.25 -18.02
N ILE A 286 -2.57 10.82 -17.93
CA ILE A 286 -1.93 11.10 -16.63
C ILE A 286 -2.82 12.05 -15.81
N ARG A 287 -3.45 13.04 -16.44
CA ARG A 287 -4.34 13.98 -15.75
C ARG A 287 -5.59 13.28 -15.24
N ASP A 288 -6.22 12.44 -16.06
CA ASP A 288 -7.44 11.73 -15.69
C ASP A 288 -7.19 10.76 -14.53
N ILE A 289 -6.09 10.01 -14.57
CA ILE A 289 -5.67 9.11 -13.48
C ILE A 289 -5.43 9.89 -12.18
N ASN A 290 -4.69 11.00 -12.26
CA ASN A 290 -4.43 11.81 -11.08
C ASN A 290 -5.71 12.43 -10.51
N ARG A 291 -6.63 12.87 -11.37
CA ARG A 291 -7.92 13.41 -10.94
C ARG A 291 -8.76 12.35 -10.23
N GLN A 292 -8.89 11.16 -10.82
CA GLN A 292 -9.63 10.05 -10.19
C GLN A 292 -9.03 9.67 -8.84
N TYR A 293 -7.70 9.59 -8.77
CA TYR A 293 -7.03 9.31 -7.50
C TYR A 293 -7.16 10.46 -6.49
N ASP A 294 -7.10 11.72 -6.91
CA ASP A 294 -7.35 12.88 -6.05
C ASP A 294 -8.77 12.84 -5.47
N GLU A 295 -9.78 12.55 -6.29
CA GLU A 295 -11.18 12.40 -5.87
C GLU A 295 -11.33 11.30 -4.81
N ILE A 296 -10.70 10.14 -5.00
CA ILE A 296 -10.72 9.04 -4.02
C ILE A 296 -9.98 9.42 -2.74
N VAL A 297 -8.79 10.02 -2.84
CA VAL A 297 -8.02 10.47 -1.67
C VAL A 297 -8.80 11.50 -0.86
N LEU A 298 -9.52 12.41 -1.52
CA LEU A 298 -10.34 13.42 -0.84
C LEU A 298 -11.62 12.82 -0.26
N THR A 299 -12.32 11.95 -0.99
CA THR A 299 -13.60 11.36 -0.57
C THR A 299 -13.41 10.35 0.56
N ASN A 300 -12.41 9.47 0.44
CA ASN A 300 -12.16 8.40 1.41
C ASN A 300 -11.15 8.82 2.48
N CYS A 301 -10.50 9.98 2.29
CA CYS A 301 -9.51 10.57 3.21
C CYS A 301 -8.39 9.62 3.62
N ILE A 302 -7.97 8.81 2.66
CA ILE A 302 -6.82 7.92 2.76
C ILE A 302 -5.52 8.73 2.70
N ILE A 303 -4.41 8.07 3.06
CA ILE A 303 -3.08 8.64 2.88
C ILE A 303 -2.82 8.77 1.37
N ASP A 304 -2.39 9.95 0.94
CA ASP A 304 -1.92 10.13 -0.43
C ASP A 304 -0.56 9.44 -0.60
N GLU A 305 -0.55 8.22 -1.12
CA GLU A 305 0.69 7.45 -1.34
C GLU A 305 1.66 8.12 -2.34
N ARG A 306 1.27 9.18 -3.06
CA ARG A 306 2.25 9.95 -3.85
C ARG A 306 3.21 10.76 -2.97
N ILE A 307 2.97 10.84 -1.66
CA ILE A 307 3.95 11.36 -0.68
C ILE A 307 5.30 10.65 -0.80
N PHE A 308 5.30 9.37 -1.20
CA PHE A 308 6.52 8.62 -1.47
C PHE A 308 7.29 9.14 -2.68
N LEU A 309 6.62 9.72 -3.68
CA LEU A 309 7.26 10.37 -4.83
C LEU A 309 7.84 11.73 -4.46
N GLU A 310 7.12 12.51 -3.64
CA GLU A 310 7.48 13.88 -3.25
C GLU A 310 8.68 13.94 -2.27
N ASN A 311 8.74 13.00 -1.33
CA ASN A 311 9.64 13.11 -0.17
C ASN A 311 10.79 12.09 -0.19
N GLN A 312 11.25 11.61 -1.35
CA GLN A 312 12.21 10.48 -1.43
C GLN A 312 13.52 10.68 -0.64
N ASN A 313 14.02 11.93 -0.52
CA ASN A 313 15.23 12.22 0.25
C ASN A 313 15.02 12.05 1.76
N GLN A 314 13.93 12.63 2.30
CA GLN A 314 13.51 12.40 3.69
C GLN A 314 13.08 10.94 3.88
N LEU A 315 12.51 10.31 2.86
CA LEU A 315 12.02 8.95 2.91
C LEU A 315 13.15 7.93 3.11
N ASN A 316 14.37 8.17 2.65
CA ASN A 316 15.48 7.23 2.93
C ASN A 316 15.84 7.23 4.41
N ASP A 317 15.87 8.39 5.06
CA ASP A 317 16.08 8.51 6.51
C ASP A 317 14.85 7.95 7.27
N LEU A 318 13.64 8.25 6.81
CA LEU A 318 12.40 7.69 7.36
C LEU A 318 12.37 6.15 7.20
N LEU A 319 12.71 5.60 6.04
CA LEU A 319 12.76 4.15 5.79
C LEU A 319 13.83 3.47 6.63
N SER A 320 14.96 4.14 6.87
CA SER A 320 16.03 3.65 7.76
C SER A 320 15.54 3.59 9.20
N ASN A 321 14.91 4.66 9.70
CA ASN A 321 14.32 4.70 11.04
C ASN A 321 13.15 3.71 11.20
N LEU A 322 12.28 3.59 10.19
CA LEU A 322 11.22 2.57 10.15
C LEU A 322 11.82 1.16 10.10
N ASN A 323 12.94 0.95 9.42
CA ASN A 323 13.63 -0.33 9.41
C ASN A 323 14.18 -0.66 10.80
N GLU A 324 14.84 0.28 11.50
CA GLU A 324 15.30 0.09 12.88
C GLU A 324 14.14 -0.19 13.86
N ASN A 325 13.03 0.54 13.72
CA ASN A 325 11.80 0.29 14.48
C ASN A 325 11.14 -1.07 14.14
N ARG A 326 11.24 -1.52 12.88
CA ARG A 326 10.77 -2.84 12.43
C ARG A 326 11.64 -3.97 12.99
N TYR A 327 12.96 -3.81 13.00
CA TYR A 327 13.86 -4.80 13.57
C TYR A 327 13.67 -4.88 15.09
N SER A 328 13.54 -3.75 15.79
CA SER A 328 13.25 -3.71 17.24
C SER A 328 11.90 -4.37 17.62
N LYS A 329 10.82 -4.08 16.89
CA LYS A 329 9.51 -4.77 17.06
C LYS A 329 9.57 -6.26 16.65
N SER A 330 10.37 -6.63 15.64
CA SER A 330 10.57 -8.04 15.23
C SER A 330 11.30 -8.88 16.28
N TYR A 331 12.14 -8.29 17.15
CA TYR A 331 12.72 -9.03 18.27
C TYR A 331 11.67 -9.45 19.31
N GLN A 332 10.53 -8.77 19.38
CA GLN A 332 9.44 -9.09 20.31
C GLN A 332 8.48 -10.15 19.77
N ASN A 333 8.25 -10.18 18.45
CA ASN A 333 7.42 -11.17 17.78
C ASN A 333 8.27 -12.23 17.06
N ARG A 334 9.00 -13.07 17.81
CA ARG A 334 9.64 -14.25 17.23
C ARG A 334 8.61 -15.36 17.01
N THR A 335 8.54 -15.87 15.79
CA THR A 335 8.01 -17.20 15.50
C THR A 335 8.71 -18.21 16.43
N PRO A 336 8.00 -19.17 17.04
CA PRO A 336 8.59 -20.12 17.96
C PRO A 336 9.78 -20.85 17.32
N ILE A 337 10.82 -21.08 18.13
CA ILE A 337 12.14 -21.64 17.77
C ILE A 337 12.04 -22.97 16.99
N THR A 338 10.93 -23.68 17.09
CA THR A 338 10.65 -24.90 16.34
C THR A 338 10.51 -24.67 14.82
N ALA A 339 10.08 -23.49 14.36
CA ALA A 339 9.94 -23.19 12.93
C ALA A 339 11.28 -22.84 12.25
N SER A 340 12.25 -22.29 12.97
CA SER A 340 13.55 -21.90 12.42
C SER A 340 14.48 -23.09 12.15
N GLN A 341 14.28 -24.22 12.85
CA GLN A 341 15.04 -25.45 12.61
C GLN A 341 14.69 -26.10 11.26
N HIS A 342 13.44 -25.97 10.80
CA HIS A 342 13.01 -26.50 9.50
C HIS A 342 13.44 -25.64 8.30
N LEU A 343 13.74 -24.35 8.52
CA LEU A 343 14.24 -23.43 7.48
C LEU A 343 15.75 -23.59 7.20
N ALA A 344 16.49 -24.26 8.08
CA ALA A 344 17.94 -24.41 7.99
C ALA A 344 18.40 -25.62 7.15
N SER A 345 17.46 -26.44 6.66
CA SER A 345 17.76 -27.70 5.98
C SER A 345 17.39 -27.61 4.51
N ASN A 346 18.21 -26.92 3.71
CA ASN A 346 18.68 -27.35 2.37
C ASN A 346 19.35 -26.17 1.62
N ASP A 347 20.67 -26.35 1.39
CA ASP A 347 21.43 -25.93 0.21
C ASP A 347 21.87 -24.48 -0.05
N TYR A 348 21.95 -23.58 0.93
CA TYR A 348 22.76 -22.35 0.77
C TYR A 348 23.51 -21.92 2.03
N GLN A 349 24.27 -22.83 2.63
CA GLN A 349 25.42 -22.45 3.48
C GLN A 349 26.70 -22.37 2.64
N THR A 350 26.77 -21.36 1.77
CA THR A 350 28.06 -20.83 1.30
C THR A 350 28.03 -19.31 1.40
N ASN A 351 28.66 -18.81 2.46
CA ASN A 351 29.26 -17.47 2.59
C ASN A 351 28.38 -16.26 2.30
N ASN A 352 27.54 -15.88 3.27
CA ASN A 352 27.34 -14.48 3.75
C ASN A 352 26.29 -14.47 4.87
N SER A 353 26.71 -14.80 6.09
CA SER A 353 25.92 -14.63 7.30
C SER A 353 25.69 -13.13 7.57
N ASN A 354 24.45 -12.68 7.29
CA ASN A 354 23.81 -11.39 7.61
C ASN A 354 23.20 -10.66 6.40
N GLN A 355 22.76 -11.37 5.35
CA GLN A 355 21.78 -10.77 4.44
C GLN A 355 20.39 -10.83 5.09
N PHE A 356 20.00 -9.74 5.77
CA PHE A 356 18.63 -9.55 6.22
C PHE A 356 17.70 -9.65 4.99
N LEU A 357 16.93 -10.73 4.91
CA LEU A 357 15.93 -10.90 3.87
C LEU A 357 14.88 -9.80 4.02
N THR A 358 14.53 -9.13 2.91
CA THR A 358 13.45 -8.15 2.95
C THR A 358 12.13 -8.81 3.36
N PRO A 359 11.19 -8.11 4.02
CA PRO A 359 9.92 -8.71 4.49
C PRO A 359 9.15 -9.46 3.40
N ILE A 360 9.17 -8.94 2.16
CA ILE A 360 8.56 -9.59 0.98
C ILE A 360 9.29 -10.88 0.63
N SER A 361 10.63 -10.88 0.63
CA SER A 361 11.43 -12.07 0.34
C SER A 361 11.18 -13.16 1.38
N GLN A 362 11.11 -12.79 2.66
CA GLN A 362 10.81 -13.72 3.74
C GLN A 362 9.40 -14.31 3.59
N ALA A 363 8.39 -13.49 3.34
CA ALA A 363 7.02 -13.95 3.15
C ALA A 363 6.89 -14.86 1.91
N ASN A 364 7.52 -14.50 0.78
CA ASN A 364 7.53 -15.34 -0.43
C ASN A 364 8.27 -16.68 -0.20
N GLN A 365 9.35 -16.69 0.58
CA GLN A 365 10.03 -17.95 0.94
C GLN A 365 9.13 -18.86 1.77
N LEU A 366 8.42 -18.32 2.76
CA LEU A 366 7.48 -19.10 3.57
C LEU A 366 6.35 -19.69 2.72
N ILE A 367 5.83 -18.92 1.75
CA ILE A 367 4.84 -19.41 0.80
C ILE A 367 5.41 -20.54 -0.07
N LYS A 368 6.66 -20.42 -0.55
CA LYS A 368 7.32 -21.50 -1.30
C LYS A 368 7.47 -22.77 -0.48
N VAL A 369 7.93 -22.67 0.77
CA VAL A 369 8.03 -23.81 1.69
C VAL A 369 6.66 -24.48 1.88
N LEU A 370 5.61 -23.68 2.04
CA LEU A 370 4.25 -24.19 2.17
C LEU A 370 3.82 -24.98 0.92
N PHE A 371 4.10 -24.46 -0.28
CA PHE A 371 3.82 -25.14 -1.54
C PHE A 371 4.66 -26.41 -1.74
N GLU A 372 5.90 -26.45 -1.23
CA GLU A 372 6.72 -27.66 -1.24
C GLU A 372 6.16 -28.76 -0.34
N ILE A 373 5.67 -28.41 0.86
CA ILE A 373 5.04 -29.37 1.79
C ILE A 373 3.84 -30.06 1.16
N ILE A 374 3.03 -29.32 0.39
CA ILE A 374 1.80 -29.84 -0.24
C ILE A 374 1.99 -30.28 -1.69
N LYS A 375 3.22 -30.31 -2.21
CA LYS A 375 3.49 -30.55 -3.64
C LYS A 375 2.91 -31.87 -4.14
N ASP A 376 2.90 -32.88 -3.28
CA ASP A 376 2.38 -34.23 -3.60
C ASP A 376 0.86 -34.37 -3.34
N GLN A 377 0.22 -33.36 -2.75
CA GLN A 377 -1.21 -33.31 -2.43
C GLN A 377 -2.01 -32.71 -3.61
N GLN A 378 -2.41 -33.55 -4.56
CA GLN A 378 -3.15 -33.12 -5.75
C GLN A 378 -4.64 -32.84 -5.49
N SER A 379 -5.22 -33.29 -4.38
CA SER A 379 -6.64 -33.17 -4.09
C SER A 379 -6.87 -32.70 -2.66
N THR A 380 -7.92 -31.90 -2.45
CA THR A 380 -8.47 -31.56 -1.11
C THR A 380 -9.23 -32.74 -0.49
N LYS A 381 -9.29 -33.90 -1.15
CA LYS A 381 -10.00 -35.08 -0.68
C LYS A 381 -9.10 -35.99 0.16
N PRO A 382 -9.67 -36.70 1.13
CA PRO A 382 -8.94 -37.71 1.92
C PRO A 382 -8.25 -38.74 1.02
N SER A 383 -6.97 -39.00 1.29
CA SER A 383 -6.19 -40.04 0.61
C SER A 383 -6.75 -41.43 0.88
N ASN A 384 -6.44 -42.41 0.02
CA ASN A 384 -6.91 -43.79 0.19
C ASN A 384 -6.44 -44.40 1.52
N ASN A 385 -5.24 -44.06 2.00
CA ASN A 385 -4.74 -44.49 3.31
C ASN A 385 -5.57 -43.88 4.45
N LEU A 386 -5.92 -42.59 4.35
CA LEU A 386 -6.75 -41.93 5.36
C LEU A 386 -8.16 -42.55 5.39
N ARG A 387 -8.75 -42.83 4.22
CA ARG A 387 -10.03 -43.54 4.11
C ARG A 387 -9.97 -44.94 4.73
N PHE A 388 -8.88 -45.67 4.51
CA PHE A 388 -8.66 -46.99 5.11
C PHE A 388 -8.53 -46.92 6.64
N ILE A 389 -7.83 -45.91 7.17
CA ILE A 389 -7.67 -45.70 8.63
C ILE A 389 -9.00 -45.33 9.29
N ILE A 390 -9.79 -44.44 8.67
CA ILE A 390 -11.08 -44.02 9.20
C ILE A 390 -12.08 -45.18 9.16
N GLY A 391 -11.98 -46.04 8.13
CA GLY A 391 -12.66 -47.34 8.05
C GLY A 391 -14.16 -47.24 7.75
N GLN A 392 -14.93 -46.57 8.61
CA GLN A 392 -16.38 -46.43 8.45
C GLN A 392 -16.72 -45.21 7.60
N GLN A 393 -17.53 -45.44 6.55
CA GLN A 393 -17.99 -44.39 5.64
C GLN A 393 -18.77 -43.28 6.36
N THR A 394 -19.51 -43.62 7.41
CA THR A 394 -20.28 -42.66 8.23
C THR A 394 -19.39 -41.60 8.88
N PHE A 395 -18.18 -41.97 9.36
CA PHE A 395 -17.25 -40.98 9.93
C PHE A 395 -16.62 -40.09 8.87
N LEU A 396 -16.42 -40.60 7.64
CA LEU A 396 -15.98 -39.76 6.52
C LEU A 396 -17.05 -38.75 6.15
N ASP A 397 -18.32 -39.17 6.14
CA ASP A 397 -19.45 -38.31 5.79
C ASP A 397 -19.63 -37.20 6.86
N ASP A 398 -19.56 -37.54 8.15
CA ASP A 398 -19.59 -36.56 9.26
C ASP A 398 -18.44 -35.55 9.20
N LEU A 399 -17.24 -36.00 8.82
CA LEU A 399 -16.05 -35.15 8.71
C LEU A 399 -16.17 -34.20 7.52
N ILE A 400 -16.67 -34.69 6.37
CA ILE A 400 -16.97 -33.86 5.20
C ILE A 400 -18.03 -32.81 5.53
N GLU A 401 -19.09 -33.18 6.26
CA GLU A 401 -20.13 -32.24 6.69
C GLU A 401 -19.54 -31.12 7.56
N ARG A 402 -18.70 -31.47 8.54
CA ARG A 402 -17.99 -30.47 9.35
C ARG A 402 -17.05 -29.58 8.55
N LEU A 403 -16.33 -30.11 7.57
CA LEU A 403 -15.47 -29.31 6.71
C LEU A 403 -16.28 -28.31 5.88
N ASN A 404 -17.45 -28.70 5.37
CA ASN A 404 -18.36 -27.80 4.67
C ASN A 404 -18.93 -26.73 5.62
N GLU A 405 -19.23 -27.07 6.88
CA GLU A 405 -19.62 -26.08 7.88
C GLU A 405 -18.50 -25.07 8.14
N TRP A 406 -17.26 -25.54 8.30
CA TRP A 406 -16.10 -24.68 8.51
C TRP A 406 -15.78 -23.81 7.31
N GLU A 407 -15.94 -24.32 6.10
CA GLU A 407 -15.82 -23.55 4.86
C GLU A 407 -16.83 -22.39 4.86
N ASN A 408 -18.09 -22.66 5.21
CA ASN A 408 -19.11 -21.64 5.28
C ASN A 408 -18.82 -20.59 6.36
N ILE A 409 -18.31 -21.01 7.53
CA ILE A 409 -17.91 -20.07 8.60
C ILE A 409 -16.71 -19.24 8.18
N PHE A 410 -15.71 -19.87 7.54
CA PHE A 410 -14.51 -19.23 7.05
C PHE A 410 -14.86 -18.18 6.01
N ASN A 411 -15.65 -18.54 4.99
CA ASN A 411 -16.09 -17.62 3.93
C ASN A 411 -16.85 -16.42 4.51
N LYS A 412 -17.82 -16.65 5.40
CA LYS A 412 -18.57 -15.56 6.07
C LYS A 412 -17.67 -14.63 6.88
N SER A 413 -16.73 -15.20 7.62
CA SER A 413 -15.81 -14.43 8.46
C SER A 413 -14.81 -13.64 7.61
N TYR A 414 -14.29 -14.26 6.56
CA TYR A 414 -13.39 -13.63 5.60
C TYR A 414 -14.06 -12.43 4.92
N ASP A 415 -15.30 -12.60 4.46
CA ASP A 415 -16.10 -11.53 3.87
C ASP A 415 -16.38 -10.40 4.88
N SER A 416 -16.67 -10.74 6.15
CA SER A 416 -16.89 -9.72 7.20
C SER A 416 -15.63 -8.90 7.54
N ILE A 417 -14.44 -9.50 7.44
CA ILE A 417 -13.17 -8.78 7.64
C ILE A 417 -12.93 -7.81 6.48
N GLU A 418 -13.32 -8.19 5.26
CA GLU A 418 -13.31 -7.27 4.11
C GLU A 418 -14.37 -6.17 4.23
N GLU A 419 -15.55 -6.44 4.80
CA GLU A 419 -16.55 -5.39 5.10
C GLU A 419 -16.04 -4.34 6.10
N ILE A 420 -15.27 -4.75 7.12
CA ILE A 420 -14.64 -3.83 8.08
C ILE A 420 -13.57 -2.95 7.40
N ASN A 421 -12.97 -3.46 6.32
CA ASN A 421 -11.95 -2.77 5.52
C ASN A 421 -12.52 -2.03 4.30
N ASN A 422 -13.82 -2.10 4.02
CA ASN A 422 -14.41 -1.61 2.76
C ASN A 422 -15.10 -0.24 2.85
N PHE A 423 -14.70 0.62 1.91
CA PHE A 423 -15.47 1.77 1.42
C PHE A 423 -16.09 1.55 0.04
N ASN A 424 -15.83 0.43 -0.66
CA ASN A 424 -16.43 0.15 -1.97
C ASN A 424 -17.03 -1.26 -2.03
N LYS A 425 -18.37 -1.32 -1.98
CA LYS A 425 -19.16 -2.52 -2.26
C LYS A 425 -19.22 -2.75 -3.76
N GLN A 426 -18.21 -3.40 -4.34
CA GLN A 426 -18.31 -4.05 -5.65
C GLN A 426 -16.99 -4.74 -5.92
N LEU A 427 -16.88 -6.04 -5.61
CA LEU A 427 -15.99 -7.03 -6.23
C LEU A 427 -16.26 -8.39 -5.58
N ASN A 428 -16.05 -9.49 -6.31
CA ASN A 428 -16.35 -10.86 -5.86
C ASN A 428 -15.18 -11.45 -5.03
N PRO A 429 -15.27 -11.55 -3.68
CA PRO A 429 -14.22 -12.11 -2.82
C PRO A 429 -14.03 -13.62 -2.97
N SER A 430 -14.93 -14.30 -3.68
CA SER A 430 -15.09 -15.76 -3.63
C SER A 430 -13.89 -16.57 -4.12
N ARG A 431 -13.12 -16.10 -5.11
CA ARG A 431 -12.00 -16.89 -5.67
C ARG A 431 -10.75 -16.91 -4.79
N SER A 432 -10.39 -15.78 -4.18
CA SER A 432 -9.22 -15.68 -3.30
C SER A 432 -9.45 -16.43 -2.00
N CYS A 433 -10.65 -16.26 -1.41
CA CYS A 433 -11.05 -16.95 -0.18
C CYS A 433 -11.02 -18.48 -0.34
N GLN A 434 -11.64 -18.99 -1.41
CA GLN A 434 -11.65 -20.43 -1.71
C GLN A 434 -10.24 -21.00 -1.84
N SER A 435 -9.34 -20.30 -2.56
CA SER A 435 -7.97 -20.78 -2.75
C SER A 435 -7.20 -20.91 -1.42
N ARG A 436 -7.45 -20.03 -0.46
CA ARG A 436 -6.82 -20.08 0.88
C ARG A 436 -7.39 -21.22 1.72
N PHE A 437 -8.70 -21.45 1.65
CA PHE A 437 -9.34 -22.58 2.33
C PHE A 437 -8.89 -23.91 1.74
N ASP A 438 -8.84 -24.05 0.42
CA ASP A 438 -8.35 -25.23 -0.27
C ASP A 438 -6.88 -25.55 0.08
N LEU A 439 -6.04 -24.52 0.23
CA LEU A 439 -4.67 -24.67 0.70
C LEU A 439 -4.62 -25.25 2.12
N SER A 440 -5.52 -24.78 3.00
CA SER A 440 -5.63 -25.28 4.37
C SER A 440 -6.17 -26.70 4.47
N LEU A 441 -7.01 -27.14 3.51
CA LEU A 441 -7.48 -28.52 3.42
C LEU A 441 -6.42 -29.50 2.91
N LYS A 442 -5.45 -29.02 2.12
CA LYS A 442 -4.34 -29.85 1.60
C LYS A 442 -3.24 -30.07 2.63
N LEU A 443 -3.09 -29.15 3.59
CA LEU A 443 -2.25 -29.31 4.78
C LEU A 443 -2.92 -30.25 5.77
#